data_AF-A0A117LTZ4-F1
#
_entry.id   AF-A0A117LTZ4-F1
#
_cell.length_a   1.000
_cell.length_b   1.000
_cell.length_c   1.000
_cell.angle_alpha   90.00
_cell.angle_beta   90.00
_cell.angle_gamma   90.00
#
_symmetry.space_group_name_H-M   'P 1'
#
loop_
_entity.id
_entity.type
_entity.pdbx_description
1 polymer ?
#
loop_
_entity_poly.entity_id
_entity_poly.type
_entity_poly.pdbx_seq_one_letter_code
_entity_poly.pdbx_strand_id
1 'polypeptide(L)'
;MKIKPLFKILLIIVFSLFALLLLFYLYERFLMADDYDNILQESRALFKTEEEIVFTSVPIQIVDLDEEDCKPNYCIFNNCTYTFEFTCKTFEGEYNGPGEYIVVVEFENRKPSLLNNKKKLKSWRLEKIESKDLAVDAYLLGLQNLLKDEYLWRVFSSPLPPSLSPIKSWFKSDKVLLRGDYLKSVYLLANLSEQLGDEGLHASLEKEIAYLNSNKDQILRETKSLTYPDAYILELIELGLSEDYRSLIDGFVIQENKEPVFTFDSNKQPLLLNENTVYTKEYLDMVRYSDYYRIFRKYEEEDLANYSLSKMIEIYNDSEFVIYGLCSFAYADEELVKPVGLEERLEEMFSNDKKELIEGNIYELLMCNLYAKKANIEINGLDNKILEALESNTINVDGNSFIVRKLSVVDDGDATSNLDLVVYNLLDNLMYLLYEAQD
;
A
#
# COMPACT_ATOMS: atom_id res chain seq x y z
N MET A 1 18.83 79.66 8.50
CA MET A 1 17.63 79.15 9.18
C MET A 1 18.08 78.32 10.39
N LYS A 2 17.98 78.85 11.62
CA LYS A 2 18.47 78.16 12.83
C LYS A 2 17.43 77.12 13.28
N ILE A 3 17.71 75.85 13.04
CA ILE A 3 16.88 74.73 13.51
C ILE A 3 16.82 74.80 15.03
N LYS A 4 15.61 74.94 15.60
CA LYS A 4 15.38 75.03 17.05
C LYS A 4 15.92 73.76 17.74
N PRO A 5 16.54 73.85 18.93
CA PRO A 5 17.14 72.71 19.63
C PRO A 5 16.16 71.55 19.88
N LEU A 6 14.87 71.84 20.05
CA LEU A 6 13.79 70.85 20.15
C LEU A 6 13.65 69.95 18.91
N PHE A 7 13.87 70.51 17.70
CA PHE A 7 13.76 69.74 16.46
C PHE A 7 14.92 68.75 16.32
N LYS A 8 16.12 69.10 16.81
CA LYS A 8 17.26 68.17 16.85
C LYS A 8 17.01 67.00 17.81
N ILE A 9 16.43 67.27 18.99
CA ILE A 9 16.08 66.23 19.96
C ILE A 9 14.99 65.31 19.38
N LEU A 10 13.95 65.86 18.76
CA LEU A 10 12.90 65.08 18.13
C LEU A 10 13.46 64.19 17.00
N LEU A 11 14.36 64.74 16.17
CA LEU A 11 14.99 63.98 15.10
C LEU A 11 15.84 62.82 15.64
N ILE A 12 16.58 63.04 16.74
CA ILE A 12 17.36 61.99 17.41
C ILE A 12 16.44 60.90 17.98
N ILE A 13 15.32 61.28 18.61
CA ILE A 13 14.35 60.31 19.14
C ILE A 13 13.75 59.48 18.01
N VAL A 14 13.31 60.11 16.93
CA VAL A 14 12.74 59.42 15.75
C VAL A 14 13.78 58.50 15.10
N PHE A 15 15.02 58.96 14.95
CA PHE A 15 16.10 58.15 14.38
C PHE A 15 16.47 56.97 15.29
N SER A 16 16.44 57.16 16.61
CA SER A 16 16.68 56.08 17.59
C SER A 16 15.55 55.05 17.57
N LEU A 17 14.29 55.49 17.49
CA LEU A 17 13.12 54.62 17.32
C LEU A 17 13.19 53.85 16.00
N PHE A 18 13.58 54.52 14.92
CA PHE A 18 13.74 53.89 13.61
C PHE A 18 14.87 52.87 13.61
N ALA A 19 16.01 53.18 14.23
CA ALA A 19 17.13 52.25 14.37
C ALA A 19 16.75 51.04 15.24
N LEU A 20 15.96 51.24 16.29
CA LEU A 20 15.48 50.17 17.16
C LEU A 20 14.45 49.27 16.45
N LEU A 21 13.55 49.86 15.65
CA LEU A 21 12.63 49.14 14.77
C LEU A 21 13.37 48.37 13.67
N LEU A 22 14.42 48.97 13.08
CA LEU A 22 15.24 48.31 12.06
C LEU A 22 16.04 47.15 12.66
N LEU A 23 16.62 47.32 13.85
CA LEU A 23 17.29 46.25 14.58
C LEU A 23 16.32 45.13 14.93
N PHE A 24 15.11 45.46 15.39
CA PHE A 24 14.06 44.48 15.64
C PHE A 24 13.65 43.74 14.37
N TYR A 25 13.48 44.46 13.26
CA TYR A 25 13.17 43.89 11.95
C TYR A 25 14.29 42.97 11.45
N LEU A 26 15.55 43.41 11.51
CA LEU A 26 16.71 42.61 11.09
C LEU A 26 16.91 41.38 11.99
N TYR A 27 16.67 41.52 13.30
CA TYR A 27 16.67 40.40 14.24
C TYR A 27 15.60 39.36 13.89
N GLU A 28 14.37 39.79 13.59
CA GLU A 28 13.29 38.91 13.13
C GLU A 28 13.57 38.25 11.78
N ARG A 29 14.25 38.94 10.85
CA ARG A 29 14.45 38.47 9.47
C ARG A 29 15.69 37.61 9.23
N PHE A 30 16.78 37.86 9.97
CA PHE A 30 18.09 37.23 9.70
C PHE A 30 18.59 36.30 10.81
N LEU A 31 18.13 36.47 12.05
CA LEU A 31 18.55 35.60 13.18
C LEU A 31 17.48 34.57 13.58
N MET A 32 16.30 34.65 12.97
CA MET A 32 15.07 33.99 13.46
C MET A 32 14.29 33.22 12.38
N ALA A 33 14.75 33.27 11.14
CA ALA A 33 14.37 32.34 10.08
C ALA A 33 15.24 31.09 10.26
N ASP A 34 14.62 29.92 10.42
CA ASP A 34 15.06 28.68 9.76
C ASP A 34 14.27 27.46 10.28
N ASP A 35 14.06 27.28 11.59
CA ASP A 35 13.49 25.99 12.01
C ASP A 35 11.98 25.85 11.79
N TYR A 36 11.16 26.85 12.14
CA TYR A 36 9.69 26.66 12.14
C TYR A 36 9.10 26.50 10.73
N ASP A 37 9.53 27.29 9.75
CA ASP A 37 8.94 27.27 8.41
C ASP A 37 9.41 26.02 7.62
N ASN A 38 10.67 25.59 7.79
CA ASN A 38 11.17 24.32 7.22
C ASN A 38 10.49 23.11 7.84
N ILE A 39 10.39 23.07 9.18
CA ILE A 39 9.68 22.02 9.91
C ILE A 39 8.20 22.03 9.53
N LEU A 40 7.55 23.18 9.38
CA LEU A 40 6.15 23.24 8.96
C LEU A 40 5.98 22.78 7.50
N GLN A 41 6.98 22.97 6.64
CA GLN A 41 6.92 22.56 5.24
C GLN A 41 7.16 21.05 5.07
N GLU A 42 8.14 20.47 5.77
CA GLU A 42 8.34 19.03 5.87
C GLU A 42 7.18 18.35 6.61
N SER A 43 6.69 18.97 7.69
CA SER A 43 5.53 18.46 8.41
C SER A 43 4.20 18.68 7.66
N ARG A 44 4.09 19.61 6.72
CA ARG A 44 2.89 19.66 5.85
C ARG A 44 2.82 18.47 4.91
N ALA A 45 3.98 17.98 4.43
CA ALA A 45 4.05 16.75 3.65
C ALA A 45 3.73 15.50 4.50
N LEU A 46 4.11 15.49 5.78
CA LEU A 46 3.95 14.35 6.70
C LEU A 46 2.71 14.42 7.65
N PHE A 47 2.04 15.55 7.82
CA PHE A 47 1.06 15.71 8.91
C PHE A 47 -0.29 16.30 8.46
N LYS A 48 -0.40 16.81 7.23
CA LYS A 48 -1.68 17.21 6.58
C LYS A 48 -2.66 17.99 7.48
N THR A 49 -2.18 18.87 8.34
CA THR A 49 -3.02 19.70 9.21
C THR A 49 -2.94 21.17 8.81
N GLU A 50 -4.10 21.78 8.54
CA GLU A 50 -4.25 23.21 8.24
C GLU A 50 -4.32 24.10 9.50
N GLU A 51 -4.35 23.52 10.70
CA GLU A 51 -4.55 24.26 11.96
C GLU A 51 -3.25 24.54 12.73
N GLU A 52 -3.29 25.54 13.63
CA GLU A 52 -2.19 25.95 14.51
C GLU A 52 -1.77 24.82 15.49
N ILE A 53 -0.95 23.88 15.01
CA ILE A 53 -0.48 22.71 15.79
C ILE A 53 0.32 23.15 17.03
N VAL A 54 -0.07 22.69 18.22
CA VAL A 54 0.72 22.82 19.46
C VAL A 54 1.56 21.55 19.70
N PHE A 55 1.07 20.41 19.21
CA PHE A 55 1.64 19.09 19.41
C PHE A 55 1.30 18.18 18.23
N THR A 56 2.26 17.38 17.75
CA THR A 56 2.01 16.37 16.71
C THR A 56 2.88 15.13 16.89
N SER A 57 2.40 13.98 16.42
CA SER A 57 3.09 12.70 16.49
C SER A 57 2.92 11.90 15.20
N VAL A 58 4.00 11.38 14.62
CA VAL A 58 3.96 10.52 13.42
C VAL A 58 4.82 9.27 13.61
N PRO A 59 4.30 8.07 13.29
CA PRO A 59 5.11 6.87 13.24
C PRO A 59 6.01 6.89 12.00
N ILE A 60 7.28 6.52 12.20
CA ILE A 60 8.30 6.40 11.16
C ILE A 60 9.21 5.21 11.47
N GLN A 61 9.91 4.71 10.46
CA GLN A 61 10.99 3.75 10.66
C GLN A 61 12.32 4.50 10.62
N ILE A 62 13.17 4.39 11.63
CA ILE A 62 14.49 5.05 11.69
C ILE A 62 15.57 4.01 11.44
N VAL A 63 16.46 4.30 10.49
CA VAL A 63 17.57 3.40 10.12
C VAL A 63 18.83 3.71 10.91
N ASP A 64 19.08 4.98 11.16
CA ASP A 64 20.20 5.47 11.96
C ASP A 64 19.90 6.89 12.46
N LEU A 65 20.71 7.33 13.41
CA LEU A 65 20.71 8.69 13.91
C LEU A 65 22.16 9.19 13.86
N ASP A 66 22.39 10.29 13.14
CA ASP A 66 23.61 11.05 13.34
C ASP A 66 23.55 11.69 14.73
N GLU A 67 24.25 11.10 15.70
CA GLU A 67 24.26 11.55 17.10
C GLU A 67 24.92 12.92 17.29
N GLU A 68 25.81 13.35 16.40
CA GLU A 68 26.48 14.65 16.50
C GLU A 68 25.52 15.79 16.15
N ASP A 69 24.69 15.57 15.13
CA ASP A 69 23.74 16.55 14.60
C ASP A 69 22.28 16.30 15.04
N CYS A 70 22.00 15.20 15.74
CA CYS A 70 20.67 14.65 16.02
C CYS A 70 19.77 14.56 14.76
N LYS A 71 20.30 14.04 13.65
CA LYS A 71 19.58 13.89 12.38
C LYS A 71 19.20 12.43 12.13
N PRO A 72 17.96 12.02 12.43
CA PRO A 72 17.52 10.65 12.14
C PRO A 72 17.31 10.50 10.65
N ASN A 73 17.94 9.49 10.04
CA ASN A 73 17.50 9.02 8.73
C ASN A 73 16.37 8.03 8.94
N TYR A 74 15.32 8.23 8.16
CA TYR A 74 14.10 7.49 8.32
C TYR A 74 13.57 7.02 6.98
N CYS A 75 12.83 5.92 7.04
CA CYS A 75 12.12 5.37 5.92
C CYS A 75 10.71 5.91 5.91
N ILE A 76 10.31 6.43 4.75
CA ILE A 76 8.92 6.49 4.36
C ILE A 76 8.74 5.32 3.41
N PHE A 77 7.94 4.34 3.79
CA PHE A 77 7.64 3.18 2.95
C PHE A 77 8.89 2.44 2.42
N ASN A 78 9.82 2.12 3.31
CA ASN A 78 11.09 1.43 3.01
C ASN A 78 12.05 2.20 2.08
N ASN A 79 11.72 3.43 1.66
CA ASN A 79 12.70 4.35 1.11
C ASN A 79 13.34 5.14 2.25
N CYS A 80 14.58 4.79 2.59
CA CYS A 80 15.29 5.30 3.75
C CYS A 80 16.24 6.45 3.44
N THR A 81 15.95 7.23 2.39
CA THR A 81 16.77 8.39 1.98
C THR A 81 16.36 9.69 2.65
N TYR A 82 15.36 9.68 3.55
CA TYR A 82 14.85 10.89 4.18
C TYR A 82 15.58 11.17 5.48
N THR A 83 15.79 12.46 5.78
CA THR A 83 16.45 12.93 6.99
C THR A 83 15.60 14.04 7.61
N PHE A 84 15.46 14.07 8.94
CA PHE A 84 14.84 15.21 9.61
C PHE A 84 15.85 16.35 9.81
N GLU A 85 15.44 17.58 9.51
CA GLU A 85 16.22 18.78 9.82
C GLU A 85 15.83 19.40 11.18
N PHE A 86 15.77 18.58 12.25
CA PHE A 86 15.54 19.11 13.60
C PHE A 86 16.84 19.48 14.31
N THR A 87 16.80 20.50 15.17
CA THR A 87 17.98 20.88 15.94
C THR A 87 18.17 19.98 17.16
N CYS A 88 19.41 19.50 17.34
CA CYS A 88 19.80 18.65 18.46
C CYS A 88 19.58 19.30 19.84
N LYS A 89 19.61 20.64 19.91
CA LYS A 89 19.33 21.41 21.15
C LYS A 89 17.92 21.20 21.69
N THR A 90 16.98 20.78 20.84
CA THR A 90 15.57 20.58 21.19
C THR A 90 15.20 19.09 21.29
N PHE A 91 16.16 18.19 21.12
CA PHE A 91 15.94 16.76 21.24
C PHE A 91 15.85 16.33 22.71
N GLU A 92 14.80 15.57 23.06
CA GLU A 92 14.55 15.06 24.40
C GLU A 92 14.47 13.52 24.38
N GLY A 93 15.57 12.81 24.60
CA GLY A 93 15.53 11.36 24.73
C GLY A 93 16.85 10.67 24.44
N GLU A 94 16.81 9.34 24.41
CA GLU A 94 17.92 8.49 23.97
C GLU A 94 17.46 7.68 22.76
N TYR A 95 18.29 7.65 21.73
CA TYR A 95 18.08 6.80 20.57
C TYR A 95 18.59 5.39 20.88
N ASN A 96 17.70 4.41 20.77
CA ASN A 96 17.97 3.02 21.16
C ASN A 96 18.19 2.15 19.93
N GLY A 97 18.93 2.67 18.95
CA GLY A 97 19.26 1.98 17.69
C GLY A 97 18.10 1.95 16.68
N PRO A 98 18.31 1.30 15.53
CA PRO A 98 17.34 1.27 14.44
C PRO A 98 16.00 0.63 14.85
N GLY A 99 14.92 1.00 14.18
CA GLY A 99 13.59 0.43 14.41
C GLY A 99 12.44 1.39 14.11
N GLU A 100 11.22 1.00 14.43
CA GLU A 100 10.05 1.88 14.35
C GLU A 100 10.00 2.85 15.54
N TYR A 101 9.64 4.10 15.30
CA TYR A 101 9.57 5.17 16.28
C TYR A 101 8.36 6.07 16.03
N ILE A 102 7.78 6.62 17.09
CA ILE A 102 6.89 7.78 17.01
C ILE A 102 7.74 9.04 17.19
N VAL A 103 7.80 9.89 16.18
CA VAL A 103 8.37 11.25 16.31
C VAL A 103 7.32 12.12 16.94
N VAL A 104 7.62 12.64 18.13
CA VAL A 104 6.75 13.57 18.85
C VAL A 104 7.36 14.96 18.79
N VAL A 105 6.59 15.95 18.37
CA VAL A 105 7.04 17.34 18.17
C VAL A 105 6.13 18.29 18.95
N GLU A 106 6.71 19.13 19.81
CA GLU A 106 6.00 20.13 20.61
C GLU A 106 6.41 21.55 20.18
N PHE A 107 5.42 22.43 19.98
CA PHE A 107 5.63 23.83 19.59
C PHE A 107 5.17 24.79 20.69
N GLU A 108 5.92 25.87 20.88
CA GLU A 108 5.52 26.98 21.76
C GLU A 108 5.41 28.32 21.03
N ASN A 109 4.54 29.20 21.53
CA ASN A 109 4.36 30.54 20.97
C ASN A 109 5.60 31.40 21.22
N ARG A 110 6.12 32.07 20.18
CA ARG A 110 7.22 33.02 20.35
C ARG A 110 6.75 34.27 21.09
N LYS A 111 7.37 34.62 22.23
CA LYS A 111 7.16 35.91 22.91
C LYS A 111 8.28 36.89 22.56
N PRO A 112 8.00 38.19 22.34
CA PRO A 112 6.69 38.85 22.34
C PRO A 112 6.11 38.98 20.92
N SER A 113 5.12 38.15 20.56
CA SER A 113 4.45 38.22 19.25
C SER A 113 3.39 39.32 19.23
N LEU A 114 3.78 40.55 18.89
CA LEU A 114 2.81 41.64 18.69
C LEU A 114 2.13 41.60 17.30
N LEU A 115 2.68 40.87 16.32
CA LEU A 115 2.24 40.94 14.92
C LEU A 115 2.20 39.59 14.16
N ASN A 116 2.66 38.49 14.74
CA ASN A 116 2.70 37.19 14.06
C ASN A 116 2.61 36.02 15.06
N ASN A 117 1.63 35.13 14.92
CA ASN A 117 1.51 33.87 15.66
C ASN A 117 2.56 32.83 15.22
N LYS A 118 3.83 33.25 15.06
CA LYS A 118 4.92 32.33 14.73
C LYS A 118 5.23 31.49 15.97
N LYS A 119 5.12 30.17 15.83
CA LYS A 119 5.57 29.23 16.86
C LYS A 119 7.05 28.90 16.65
N LYS A 120 7.68 28.29 17.63
CA LYS A 120 8.99 27.66 17.49
C LYS A 120 8.93 26.25 18.04
N LEU A 121 9.78 25.38 17.50
CA LEU A 121 10.00 24.07 18.08
C LEU A 121 10.46 24.23 19.53
N LYS A 122 9.71 23.67 20.47
CA LYS A 122 10.04 23.66 21.90
C LYS A 122 10.91 22.44 22.19
N SER A 123 10.40 21.27 21.81
CA SER A 123 11.13 20.02 21.88
C SER A 123 10.63 19.02 20.84
N TRP A 124 11.45 18.02 20.58
CA TRP A 124 11.05 16.83 19.84
C TRP A 124 11.72 15.60 20.45
N ARG A 125 11.09 14.43 20.28
CA ARG A 125 11.61 13.18 20.80
C ARG A 125 11.23 11.99 19.94
N LEU A 126 11.95 10.90 20.14
CA LEU A 126 11.73 9.61 19.52
C LEU A 126 11.22 8.64 20.58
N GLU A 127 10.00 8.12 20.39
CA GLU A 127 9.45 7.07 21.24
C GLU A 127 9.52 5.75 20.46
N LYS A 128 10.43 4.85 20.86
CA LYS A 128 10.62 3.58 20.16
C LYS A 128 9.33 2.76 20.24
N ILE A 129 8.83 2.36 19.10
CA ILE A 129 7.77 1.37 19.00
C ILE A 129 8.48 0.03 19.20
N GLU A 130 8.16 -0.67 20.29
CA GLU A 130 8.61 -2.04 20.44
C GLU A 130 8.11 -2.83 19.21
N SER A 131 9.04 -3.51 18.51
CA SER A 131 8.69 -4.29 17.33
C SER A 131 7.57 -5.24 17.73
N LYS A 132 6.37 -4.99 17.22
CA LYS A 132 5.30 -5.95 17.37
C LYS A 132 5.65 -7.11 16.44
N ASP A 133 5.64 -8.31 17.01
CA ASP A 133 5.61 -9.53 16.21
C ASP A 133 4.57 -9.37 15.09
N LEU A 134 4.83 -9.96 13.92
CA LEU A 134 3.87 -10.12 12.82
C LEU A 134 2.71 -11.02 13.30
N ALA A 135 1.92 -10.51 14.23
CA ALA A 135 0.84 -11.23 14.85
C ALA A 135 -0.35 -11.21 13.90
N VAL A 136 -0.83 -12.39 13.51
CA VAL A 136 -2.03 -12.58 12.69
C VAL A 136 -3.21 -11.76 13.22
N ASP A 137 -3.35 -11.71 14.55
CA ASP A 137 -4.37 -10.91 15.24
C ASP A 137 -4.34 -9.41 14.87
N ALA A 138 -3.17 -8.84 14.62
CA ALA A 138 -3.02 -7.42 14.26
C ALA A 138 -3.52 -7.14 12.83
N TYR A 139 -3.36 -8.09 11.91
CA TYR A 139 -3.92 -8.02 10.56
C TYR A 139 -5.45 -8.20 10.58
N LEU A 140 -5.94 -9.19 11.35
CA LEU A 140 -7.37 -9.44 11.49
C LEU A 140 -8.08 -8.23 12.12
N LEU A 141 -7.51 -7.66 13.19
CA LEU A 141 -8.03 -6.46 13.82
C LEU A 141 -8.01 -5.26 12.86
N GLY A 142 -6.94 -5.12 12.06
CA GLY A 142 -6.86 -4.11 11.01
C GLY A 142 -7.98 -4.22 9.98
N LEU A 143 -8.23 -5.43 9.48
CA LEU A 143 -9.31 -5.73 8.55
C LEU A 143 -10.68 -5.41 9.16
N GLN A 144 -10.96 -5.87 10.38
CA GLN A 144 -12.21 -5.60 11.07
C GLN A 144 -12.43 -4.09 11.28
N ASN A 145 -11.40 -3.36 11.71
CA ASN A 145 -11.46 -1.92 11.90
C ASN A 145 -11.73 -1.17 10.59
N LEU A 146 -11.13 -1.63 9.49
CA LEU A 146 -11.34 -1.06 8.16
C LEU A 146 -12.79 -1.26 7.70
N LEU A 147 -13.34 -2.47 7.87
CA LEU A 147 -14.66 -2.86 7.34
C LEU A 147 -15.83 -2.51 8.25
N LYS A 148 -15.58 -2.17 9.52
CA LYS A 148 -16.62 -1.78 10.49
C LYS A 148 -17.42 -0.58 10.01
N ASP A 149 -16.72 0.49 9.64
CA ASP A 149 -17.35 1.78 9.28
C ASP A 149 -17.47 1.99 7.77
N GLU A 150 -16.81 1.17 6.94
CA GLU A 150 -16.75 1.35 5.49
C GLU A 150 -17.36 0.18 4.72
N TYR A 151 -17.65 0.42 3.44
CA TYR A 151 -17.96 -0.65 2.49
C TYR A 151 -16.66 -1.15 1.86
N LEU A 152 -16.62 -2.43 1.52
CA LEU A 152 -15.43 -3.06 0.95
C LEU A 152 -15.04 -2.37 -0.37
N TRP A 153 -16.00 -2.03 -1.24
CA TRP A 153 -15.74 -1.31 -2.49
C TRP A 153 -15.06 0.06 -2.31
N ARG A 154 -15.13 0.67 -1.11
CA ARG A 154 -14.47 1.96 -0.83
C ARG A 154 -13.01 1.82 -0.47
N VAL A 155 -12.61 0.68 0.10
CA VAL A 155 -11.33 0.48 0.77
C VAL A 155 -10.54 -0.70 0.24
N PHE A 156 -11.06 -1.47 -0.73
CA PHE A 156 -10.39 -2.67 -1.25
C PHE A 156 -9.02 -2.38 -1.89
N SER A 157 -8.83 -1.17 -2.43
CA SER A 157 -7.56 -0.73 -2.98
C SER A 157 -7.45 0.78 -2.79
N SER A 158 -6.47 1.20 -2.00
CA SER A 158 -6.31 2.59 -1.59
C SER A 158 -4.85 3.00 -1.65
N PRO A 159 -4.49 4.01 -2.47
CA PRO A 159 -3.22 4.71 -2.28
C PRO A 159 -3.16 5.20 -0.83
N LEU A 160 -1.99 5.07 -0.22
CA LEU A 160 -1.76 5.59 1.11
C LEU A 160 -1.18 7.00 1.02
N PRO A 161 -1.61 7.92 1.90
CA PRO A 161 -0.92 9.20 2.01
C PRO A 161 0.55 8.96 2.39
N PRO A 162 1.47 9.86 1.99
CA PRO A 162 2.90 9.77 2.33
C PRO A 162 3.17 9.66 3.83
N SER A 163 2.27 10.22 4.64
CA SER A 163 2.26 10.02 6.06
C SER A 163 1.50 8.75 6.40
N LEU A 164 2.05 7.91 7.29
CA LEU A 164 1.37 6.77 7.91
C LEU A 164 0.21 7.25 8.80
N SER A 165 -0.76 7.92 8.19
CA SER A 165 -1.85 8.61 8.85
C SER A 165 -2.94 7.61 9.24
N PRO A 166 -3.78 7.96 10.24
CA PRO A 166 -4.80 7.05 10.75
C PRO A 166 -5.71 6.50 9.64
N ILE A 167 -6.16 5.26 9.76
CA ILE A 167 -6.97 4.53 8.74
C ILE A 167 -8.10 5.39 8.17
N LYS A 168 -8.79 6.17 9.03
CA LYS A 168 -9.88 7.08 8.64
C LYS A 168 -9.53 8.11 7.55
N SER A 169 -8.25 8.41 7.38
CA SER A 169 -7.71 9.42 6.45
C SER A 169 -7.19 8.83 5.13
N TRP A 170 -7.22 7.50 4.98
CA TRP A 170 -6.81 6.84 3.74
C TRP A 170 -7.73 7.22 2.58
N PHE A 171 -7.19 7.20 1.37
CA PHE A 171 -7.96 7.51 0.17
C PHE A 171 -9.04 6.45 -0.03
N LYS A 172 -10.28 6.89 -0.27
CA LYS A 172 -11.44 6.01 -0.45
C LYS A 172 -11.98 6.17 -1.85
N SER A 173 -12.47 5.09 -2.44
CA SER A 173 -13.18 5.19 -3.70
C SER A 173 -14.50 5.94 -3.52
N ASP A 174 -14.83 6.78 -4.51
CA ASP A 174 -16.09 7.52 -4.60
C ASP A 174 -17.15 6.77 -5.41
N LYS A 175 -16.76 5.70 -6.11
CA LYS A 175 -17.66 4.91 -6.96
C LYS A 175 -17.38 3.42 -6.85
N VAL A 176 -18.43 2.64 -7.04
CA VAL A 176 -18.34 1.18 -7.16
C VAL A 176 -17.79 0.87 -8.55
N LEU A 177 -16.69 0.13 -8.59
CA LEU A 177 -16.15 -0.43 -9.83
C LEU A 177 -16.10 -1.94 -9.64
N LEU A 178 -16.94 -2.68 -10.39
CA LEU A 178 -16.92 -4.14 -10.40
C LEU A 178 -15.66 -4.60 -11.14
N ARG A 179 -14.54 -4.60 -10.42
CA ARG A 179 -13.25 -5.10 -10.89
C ARG A 179 -13.00 -6.47 -10.30
N GLY A 180 -12.27 -7.33 -11.02
CA GLY A 180 -11.96 -8.68 -10.56
C GLY A 180 -11.27 -8.75 -9.20
N ASP A 181 -10.40 -7.80 -8.86
CA ASP A 181 -9.74 -7.71 -7.54
C ASP A 181 -10.72 -7.37 -6.41
N TYR A 182 -11.65 -6.44 -6.65
CA TYR A 182 -12.75 -6.14 -5.74
C TYR A 182 -13.66 -7.36 -5.53
N LEU A 183 -14.14 -7.98 -6.62
CA LEU A 183 -15.04 -9.14 -6.55
C LEU A 183 -14.37 -10.33 -5.85
N LYS A 184 -13.09 -10.59 -6.17
CA LYS A 184 -12.26 -11.59 -5.48
C LYS A 184 -12.14 -11.26 -4.00
N SER A 185 -11.95 -10.00 -3.62
CA SER A 185 -11.87 -9.60 -2.21
C SER A 185 -13.19 -9.85 -1.46
N VAL A 186 -14.35 -9.63 -2.09
CA VAL A 186 -15.65 -9.99 -1.48
C VAL A 186 -15.74 -11.50 -1.26
N TYR A 187 -15.35 -12.29 -2.26
CA TYR A 187 -15.36 -13.76 -2.16
C TYR A 187 -14.40 -14.28 -1.08
N LEU A 188 -13.17 -13.76 -1.02
CA LEU A 188 -12.20 -14.16 0.01
C LEU A 188 -12.62 -13.72 1.41
N LEU A 189 -13.30 -12.57 1.56
CA LEU A 189 -13.89 -12.18 2.84
C LEU A 189 -14.93 -13.20 3.31
N ALA A 190 -15.75 -13.72 2.39
CA ALA A 190 -16.71 -14.76 2.72
C ALA A 190 -16.02 -16.03 3.22
N ASN A 191 -15.04 -16.54 2.47
CA ASN A 191 -14.26 -17.71 2.86
C ASN A 191 -13.58 -17.50 4.23
N LEU A 192 -12.98 -16.33 4.46
CA LEU A 192 -12.28 -16.03 5.71
C LEU A 192 -13.27 -15.96 6.88
N SER A 193 -14.42 -15.31 6.68
CA SER A 193 -15.45 -15.20 7.72
C SER A 193 -16.00 -16.57 8.13
N GLU A 194 -16.20 -17.47 7.16
CA GLU A 194 -16.67 -18.84 7.41
C GLU A 194 -15.60 -19.66 8.12
N GLN A 195 -14.36 -19.61 7.63
CA GLN A 195 -13.24 -20.38 8.17
C GLN A 195 -12.90 -19.98 9.62
N LEU A 196 -12.99 -18.68 9.95
CA LEU A 196 -12.75 -18.18 11.30
C LEU A 196 -13.99 -18.19 12.20
N GLY A 197 -15.19 -18.36 11.63
CA GLY A 197 -16.46 -18.15 12.37
C GLY A 197 -16.62 -16.72 12.90
N ASP A 198 -16.09 -15.72 12.18
CA ASP A 198 -16.06 -14.33 12.62
C ASP A 198 -17.35 -13.59 12.24
N GLU A 199 -18.20 -13.34 13.25
CA GLU A 199 -19.50 -12.64 13.07
C GLU A 199 -19.33 -11.20 12.55
N GLY A 200 -18.22 -10.52 12.88
CA GLY A 200 -17.96 -9.16 12.44
C GLY A 200 -17.65 -9.11 10.95
N LEU A 201 -16.76 -9.99 10.48
CA LEU A 201 -16.45 -10.13 9.06
C LEU A 201 -17.68 -10.61 8.27
N HIS A 202 -18.47 -11.53 8.84
CA HIS A 202 -19.72 -11.98 8.24
C HIS A 202 -20.72 -10.83 8.07
N ALA A 203 -20.91 -10.01 9.10
CA ALA A 203 -21.77 -8.82 9.01
C ALA A 203 -21.26 -7.80 7.97
N SER A 204 -19.95 -7.64 7.82
CA SER A 204 -19.36 -6.80 6.77
C SER A 204 -19.62 -7.36 5.37
N LEU A 205 -19.57 -8.68 5.18
CA LEU A 205 -19.96 -9.34 3.92
C LEU A 205 -21.43 -9.10 3.59
N GLU A 206 -22.34 -9.35 4.54
CA GLU A 206 -23.78 -9.15 4.35
C GLU A 206 -24.11 -7.70 3.99
N LYS A 207 -23.47 -6.74 4.68
CA LYS A 207 -23.56 -5.31 4.38
C LYS A 207 -23.14 -5.00 2.94
N GLU A 208 -22.06 -5.60 2.46
CA GLU A 208 -21.55 -5.40 1.10
C GLU A 208 -22.51 -5.97 0.03
N ILE A 209 -22.94 -7.22 0.20
CA ILE A 209 -23.88 -7.89 -0.72
C ILE A 209 -25.23 -7.16 -0.75
N ALA A 210 -25.75 -6.76 0.42
CA ALA A 210 -26.99 -6.00 0.51
C ALA A 210 -26.89 -4.65 -0.22
N TYR A 211 -25.75 -3.96 -0.12
CA TYR A 211 -25.51 -2.72 -0.84
C TYR A 211 -25.46 -2.94 -2.35
N LEU A 212 -24.74 -3.95 -2.84
CA LEU A 212 -24.69 -4.29 -4.26
C LEU A 212 -26.10 -4.55 -4.80
N ASN A 213 -26.85 -5.44 -4.15
CA ASN A 213 -28.21 -5.79 -4.55
C ASN A 213 -29.17 -4.59 -4.55
N SER A 214 -29.06 -3.70 -3.57
CA SER A 214 -29.91 -2.51 -3.46
C SER A 214 -29.61 -1.46 -4.55
N ASN A 215 -28.38 -1.44 -5.09
CA ASN A 215 -27.92 -0.47 -6.10
C ASN A 215 -27.73 -1.10 -7.49
N LYS A 216 -28.19 -2.33 -7.67
CA LYS A 216 -27.97 -3.18 -8.85
C LYS A 216 -28.25 -2.47 -10.19
N ASP A 217 -29.41 -1.84 -10.33
CA ASP A 217 -29.78 -1.16 -11.59
C ASP A 217 -28.81 -0.03 -11.96
N GLN A 218 -28.29 0.69 -10.96
CA GLN A 218 -27.29 1.73 -11.19
C GLN A 218 -25.96 1.09 -11.60
N ILE A 219 -25.48 0.13 -10.80
CA ILE A 219 -24.19 -0.54 -11.01
C ILE A 219 -24.16 -1.21 -12.39
N LEU A 220 -25.16 -2.03 -12.73
CA LEU A 220 -25.24 -2.69 -14.04
C LEU A 220 -25.27 -1.70 -15.21
N ARG A 221 -25.88 -0.53 -15.04
CA ARG A 221 -25.88 0.50 -16.09
C ARG A 221 -24.53 1.16 -16.27
N GLU A 222 -23.78 1.36 -15.20
CA GLU A 222 -22.45 1.97 -15.22
C GLU A 222 -21.37 0.97 -15.68
N THR A 223 -21.58 -0.33 -15.46
CA THR A 223 -20.65 -1.42 -15.80
C THR A 223 -20.82 -1.98 -17.22
N LYS A 224 -21.70 -1.40 -18.07
CA LYS A 224 -22.14 -1.94 -19.38
C LYS A 224 -21.07 -2.35 -20.41
N SER A 225 -19.79 -2.07 -20.20
CA SER A 225 -18.71 -2.64 -20.99
C SER A 225 -17.59 -3.12 -20.08
N LEU A 226 -17.70 -4.34 -19.57
CA LEU A 226 -16.56 -5.00 -18.98
C LEU A 226 -15.57 -5.37 -20.08
N THR A 227 -14.28 -5.18 -19.79
CA THR A 227 -13.20 -5.67 -20.66
C THR A 227 -13.02 -7.19 -20.54
N TYR A 228 -13.58 -7.80 -19.48
CA TYR A 228 -13.44 -9.21 -19.13
C TYR A 228 -14.77 -9.75 -18.56
N PRO A 229 -15.11 -11.04 -18.76
CA PRO A 229 -16.22 -11.66 -18.05
C PRO A 229 -15.76 -12.00 -16.63
N ASP A 230 -16.11 -11.19 -15.63
CA ASP A 230 -15.62 -11.37 -14.25
C ASP A 230 -16.22 -12.62 -13.57
N ALA A 231 -15.47 -13.72 -13.55
CA ALA A 231 -15.96 -15.03 -13.11
C ALA A 231 -16.43 -15.07 -11.65
N TYR A 232 -15.84 -14.23 -10.78
CA TYR A 232 -16.24 -14.14 -9.36
C TYR A 232 -17.70 -13.73 -9.17
N ILE A 233 -18.38 -13.15 -10.18
CA ILE A 233 -19.83 -12.91 -10.11
C ILE A 233 -20.59 -14.22 -9.84
N LEU A 234 -20.18 -15.34 -10.43
CA LEU A 234 -20.84 -16.64 -10.25
C LEU A 234 -20.70 -17.15 -8.80
N GLU A 235 -19.49 -17.03 -8.24
CA GLU A 235 -19.23 -17.36 -6.83
C GLU A 235 -20.04 -16.45 -5.88
N LEU A 236 -20.11 -15.16 -6.17
CA LEU A 236 -20.86 -14.21 -5.33
C LEU A 236 -22.37 -14.41 -5.41
N ILE A 237 -22.90 -14.94 -6.53
CA ILE A 237 -24.32 -15.32 -6.64
C ILE A 237 -24.66 -16.43 -5.65
N GLU A 238 -23.79 -17.44 -5.47
CA GLU A 238 -23.96 -18.47 -4.44
C GLU A 238 -23.99 -17.85 -3.02
N LEU A 239 -23.30 -16.74 -2.83
CA LEU A 239 -23.24 -15.98 -1.58
C LEU A 239 -24.36 -14.93 -1.43
N GLY A 240 -25.36 -14.93 -2.33
CA GLY A 240 -26.56 -14.08 -2.23
C GLY A 240 -26.51 -12.79 -3.06
N LEU A 241 -25.52 -12.61 -3.94
CA LEU A 241 -25.57 -11.58 -4.97
C LEU A 241 -26.73 -11.87 -5.95
N SER A 242 -27.41 -10.83 -6.41
CA SER A 242 -28.56 -10.97 -7.32
C SER A 242 -28.17 -11.62 -8.65
N GLU A 243 -28.99 -12.56 -9.12
CA GLU A 243 -28.83 -13.24 -10.42
C GLU A 243 -28.73 -12.28 -11.61
N ASP A 244 -29.36 -11.10 -11.58
CA ASP A 244 -29.24 -10.14 -12.69
C ASP A 244 -27.78 -9.71 -12.96
N TYR A 245 -26.86 -9.84 -12.00
CA TYR A 245 -25.43 -9.62 -12.23
C TYR A 245 -24.83 -10.61 -13.23
N ARG A 246 -25.42 -11.79 -13.40
CA ARG A 246 -25.03 -12.77 -14.44
C ARG A 246 -25.11 -12.18 -15.85
N SER A 247 -25.96 -11.18 -16.08
CA SER A 247 -26.03 -10.47 -17.37
C SER A 247 -24.70 -9.83 -17.80
N LEU A 248 -23.79 -9.56 -16.86
CA LEU A 248 -22.44 -9.07 -17.16
C LEU A 248 -21.53 -10.15 -17.75
N ILE A 249 -21.80 -11.42 -17.47
CA ILE A 249 -21.11 -12.58 -18.03
C ILE A 249 -21.79 -12.99 -19.34
N ASP A 250 -23.11 -13.19 -19.30
CA ASP A 250 -23.88 -13.68 -20.46
C ASP A 250 -23.84 -12.71 -21.65
N GLY A 251 -23.62 -11.42 -21.39
CA GLY A 251 -23.47 -10.38 -22.41
C GLY A 251 -22.08 -10.32 -23.04
N PHE A 252 -21.11 -11.09 -22.55
CA PHE A 252 -19.73 -11.05 -23.04
C PHE A 252 -19.60 -11.80 -24.36
N VAL A 253 -19.05 -11.12 -25.38
CA VAL A 253 -18.80 -11.72 -26.69
C VAL A 253 -17.35 -12.17 -26.76
N ILE A 254 -17.15 -13.49 -26.80
CA ILE A 254 -15.83 -14.10 -27.00
C ILE A 254 -15.36 -13.77 -28.42
N GLN A 255 -14.22 -13.11 -28.53
CA GLN A 255 -13.53 -12.98 -29.82
C GLN A 255 -12.87 -14.31 -30.16
N GLU A 256 -12.92 -14.73 -31.44
CA GLU A 256 -12.19 -15.91 -31.91
C GLU A 256 -10.71 -15.78 -31.56
N ASN A 257 -10.24 -16.62 -30.64
CA ASN A 257 -8.82 -16.78 -30.35
C ASN A 257 -8.35 -18.09 -30.98
N LYS A 258 -7.13 -18.09 -31.51
CA LYS A 258 -6.43 -19.35 -31.79
C LYS A 258 -6.11 -20.00 -30.45
N GLU A 259 -6.31 -21.31 -30.33
CA GLU A 259 -5.82 -22.07 -29.18
C GLU A 259 -4.29 -21.91 -29.09
N PRO A 260 -3.78 -21.17 -28.10
CA PRO A 260 -2.35 -20.98 -27.95
C PRO A 260 -1.78 -22.23 -27.27
N VAL A 261 -0.64 -22.71 -27.76
CA VAL A 261 0.08 -23.82 -27.13
C VAL A 261 0.92 -23.24 -26.00
N PHE A 262 0.76 -23.80 -24.80
CA PHE A 262 1.62 -23.43 -23.67
C PHE A 262 3.07 -23.80 -23.95
N THR A 263 3.96 -22.81 -23.88
CA THR A 263 5.39 -23.00 -24.09
C THR A 263 6.16 -22.44 -22.92
N PHE A 264 6.66 -23.33 -22.07
CA PHE A 264 7.60 -22.96 -21.03
C PHE A 264 9.03 -22.89 -21.60
N ASP A 265 9.66 -21.71 -21.55
CA ASP A 265 11.05 -21.51 -21.95
C ASP A 265 11.93 -21.19 -20.74
N SER A 266 12.63 -22.19 -20.22
CA SER A 266 13.56 -22.04 -19.10
C SER A 266 14.82 -21.23 -19.42
N ASN A 267 15.04 -20.87 -20.69
CA ASN A 267 16.21 -20.10 -21.12
C ASN A 267 15.89 -18.61 -21.32
N LYS A 268 14.61 -18.20 -21.21
CA LYS A 268 14.26 -16.78 -21.17
C LYS A 268 14.97 -16.14 -19.98
N GLN A 269 15.83 -15.16 -20.25
CA GLN A 269 16.45 -14.39 -19.18
C GLN A 269 15.36 -13.49 -18.55
N PRO A 270 15.24 -13.47 -17.22
CA PRO A 270 14.35 -12.52 -16.58
C PRO A 270 14.87 -11.10 -16.85
N LEU A 271 13.95 -10.17 -17.12
CA LEU A 271 14.26 -8.73 -17.15
C LEU A 271 14.96 -8.35 -15.84
N LEU A 272 16.21 -7.87 -15.94
CA LEU A 272 16.96 -7.35 -14.80
C LEU A 272 16.29 -6.06 -14.31
N LEU A 273 16.05 -6.02 -13.00
CA LEU A 273 15.34 -4.98 -12.24
C LEU A 273 15.76 -3.55 -12.59
N ASN A 274 14.81 -2.79 -13.12
CA ASN A 274 14.50 -1.49 -12.50
C ASN A 274 13.25 -1.75 -11.66
N GLU A 275 13.33 -1.43 -10.37
CA GLU A 275 12.38 -1.75 -9.31
C GLU A 275 10.90 -1.56 -9.75
N ASN A 276 10.02 -2.52 -9.41
CA ASN A 276 8.55 -2.55 -9.61
C ASN A 276 7.94 -3.25 -10.86
N THR A 277 8.69 -4.06 -11.61
CA THR A 277 8.12 -4.86 -12.73
C THR A 277 7.20 -6.01 -12.32
N VAL A 278 7.14 -6.37 -11.04
CA VAL A 278 6.39 -7.53 -10.54
C VAL A 278 4.88 -7.42 -10.77
N TYR A 279 4.30 -6.23 -10.61
CA TYR A 279 2.85 -6.02 -10.72
C TYR A 279 2.44 -5.35 -12.03
N THR A 280 3.07 -5.74 -13.14
CA THR A 280 2.61 -5.28 -14.46
C THR A 280 1.15 -5.66 -14.68
N LYS A 281 0.46 -4.87 -15.51
CA LYS A 281 -0.94 -5.14 -15.85
C LYS A 281 -1.10 -6.55 -16.44
N GLU A 282 -0.15 -6.94 -17.29
CA GLU A 282 -0.08 -8.24 -17.95
C GLU A 282 -0.04 -9.37 -16.93
N TYR A 283 0.80 -9.27 -15.89
CA TYR A 283 0.85 -10.30 -14.86
C TYR A 283 -0.48 -10.40 -14.09
N LEU A 284 -1.03 -9.27 -13.65
CA LEU A 284 -2.30 -9.24 -12.91
C LEU A 284 -3.45 -9.80 -13.75
N ASP A 285 -3.45 -9.55 -15.06
CA ASP A 285 -4.43 -10.11 -15.98
C ASP A 285 -4.21 -11.63 -16.16
N MET A 286 -2.96 -12.10 -16.28
CA MET A 286 -2.65 -13.54 -16.35
C MET A 286 -3.15 -14.27 -15.10
N VAL A 287 -2.87 -13.78 -13.89
CA VAL A 287 -3.38 -14.44 -12.68
C VAL A 287 -4.91 -14.39 -12.61
N ARG A 288 -5.53 -13.27 -13.00
CA ARG A 288 -6.99 -13.18 -13.06
C ARG A 288 -7.57 -14.25 -13.97
N TYR A 289 -6.99 -14.47 -15.15
CA TYR A 289 -7.45 -15.51 -16.07
C TYR A 289 -7.24 -16.94 -15.55
N SER A 290 -6.19 -17.18 -14.75
CA SER A 290 -6.01 -18.44 -14.00
C SER A 290 -7.22 -18.72 -13.09
N ASP A 291 -7.62 -17.74 -12.27
CA ASP A 291 -8.80 -17.88 -11.42
C ASP A 291 -10.07 -18.10 -12.25
N TYR A 292 -10.23 -17.36 -13.35
CA TYR A 292 -11.44 -17.39 -14.16
C TYR A 292 -11.61 -18.72 -14.88
N TYR A 293 -10.52 -19.32 -15.37
CA TYR A 293 -10.55 -20.67 -15.92
C TYR A 293 -11.13 -21.67 -14.90
N ARG A 294 -10.61 -21.67 -13.67
CA ARG A 294 -11.05 -22.58 -12.62
C ARG A 294 -12.53 -22.37 -12.25
N ILE A 295 -12.93 -21.12 -12.09
CA ILE A 295 -14.31 -20.76 -11.71
C ILE A 295 -15.27 -21.12 -12.84
N PHE A 296 -15.02 -20.70 -14.08
CA PHE A 296 -15.90 -21.05 -15.20
C PHE A 296 -16.03 -22.56 -15.41
N ARG A 297 -14.96 -23.33 -15.19
CA ARG A 297 -15.05 -24.80 -15.19
C ARG A 297 -15.95 -25.34 -14.08
N LYS A 298 -15.89 -24.79 -12.85
CA LYS A 298 -16.78 -25.17 -11.74
C LYS A 298 -18.26 -25.00 -12.12
N TYR A 299 -18.58 -23.97 -12.90
CA TYR A 299 -19.94 -23.63 -13.34
C TYR A 299 -20.32 -24.17 -14.73
N GLU A 300 -19.51 -25.06 -15.30
CA GLU A 300 -19.78 -25.66 -16.63
C GLU A 300 -19.86 -24.64 -17.78
N GLU A 301 -19.21 -23.47 -17.64
CA GLU A 301 -19.12 -22.42 -18.67
C GLU A 301 -17.89 -22.66 -19.58
N GLU A 302 -17.93 -23.75 -20.36
CA GLU A 302 -16.77 -24.27 -21.11
C GLU A 302 -16.11 -23.26 -22.05
N ASP A 303 -16.89 -22.49 -22.82
CA ASP A 303 -16.35 -21.51 -23.78
C ASP A 303 -15.58 -20.39 -23.06
N LEU A 304 -16.09 -19.92 -21.92
CA LEU A 304 -15.46 -18.88 -21.10
C LEU A 304 -14.24 -19.39 -20.36
N ALA A 305 -14.27 -20.65 -19.92
CA ALA A 305 -13.10 -21.32 -19.36
C ALA A 305 -11.98 -21.40 -20.43
N ASN A 306 -12.28 -21.94 -21.61
CA ASN A 306 -11.31 -22.07 -22.70
C ASN A 306 -10.76 -20.71 -23.18
N TYR A 307 -11.61 -19.69 -23.22
CA TYR A 307 -11.19 -18.31 -23.49
C TYR A 307 -10.19 -17.81 -22.43
N SER A 308 -10.49 -18.01 -21.14
CA SER A 308 -9.63 -17.58 -20.03
C SER A 308 -8.28 -18.30 -20.06
N LEU A 309 -8.30 -19.62 -20.28
CA LEU A 309 -7.09 -20.42 -20.46
C LEU A 309 -6.24 -19.91 -21.63
N SER A 310 -6.87 -19.66 -22.77
CA SER A 310 -6.18 -19.14 -23.96
C SER A 310 -5.51 -17.80 -23.68
N LYS A 311 -6.22 -16.86 -23.03
CA LYS A 311 -5.66 -15.54 -22.70
C LYS A 311 -4.53 -15.62 -21.67
N MET A 312 -4.66 -16.49 -20.68
CA MET A 312 -3.60 -16.75 -19.71
C MET A 312 -2.31 -17.23 -20.40
N ILE A 313 -2.43 -18.21 -21.30
CA ILE A 313 -1.29 -18.75 -22.05
C ILE A 313 -0.68 -17.70 -23.00
N GLU A 314 -1.51 -16.95 -23.72
CA GLU A 314 -1.07 -15.87 -24.63
C GLU A 314 -0.19 -14.86 -23.90
N ILE A 315 -0.71 -14.32 -22.77
CA ILE A 315 0.02 -13.35 -21.96
C ILE A 315 1.34 -13.93 -21.47
N TYR A 316 1.33 -15.15 -20.94
CA TYR A 316 2.54 -15.77 -20.39
C TYR A 316 3.61 -16.01 -21.46
N ASN A 317 3.23 -16.56 -22.62
CA ASN A 317 4.15 -16.83 -23.71
C ASN A 317 4.80 -15.54 -24.25
N ASP A 318 4.04 -14.45 -24.31
CA ASP A 318 4.51 -13.15 -24.80
C ASP A 318 5.28 -12.34 -23.74
N SER A 319 5.21 -12.75 -22.47
CA SER A 319 5.84 -12.04 -21.35
C SER A 319 7.20 -12.64 -20.95
N GLU A 320 8.02 -11.87 -20.25
CA GLU A 320 9.30 -12.33 -19.68
C GLU A 320 9.15 -12.80 -18.23
N PHE A 321 8.03 -13.48 -17.93
CA PHE A 321 7.71 -13.92 -16.57
C PHE A 321 8.59 -15.08 -16.09
N VAL A 322 9.14 -15.89 -16.98
CA VAL A 322 10.01 -17.05 -16.64
C VAL A 322 9.31 -17.95 -15.61
N ILE A 323 9.72 -17.97 -14.33
CA ILE A 323 9.10 -18.81 -13.30
C ILE A 323 7.82 -18.18 -12.71
N TYR A 324 7.67 -16.87 -12.85
CA TYR A 324 6.57 -16.12 -12.29
C TYR A 324 5.23 -16.45 -12.96
N GLY A 325 4.18 -16.65 -12.16
CA GLY A 325 2.86 -17.05 -12.65
C GLY A 325 2.69 -18.55 -12.82
N LEU A 326 3.76 -19.36 -12.77
CA LEU A 326 3.66 -20.82 -12.92
C LEU A 326 2.87 -21.47 -11.78
N CYS A 327 2.93 -20.93 -10.57
CA CYS A 327 2.11 -21.39 -9.45
C CYS A 327 0.63 -21.14 -9.72
N SER A 328 0.29 -20.00 -10.33
CA SER A 328 -1.08 -19.72 -10.78
C SER A 328 -1.53 -20.70 -11.86
N PHE A 329 -0.68 -20.99 -12.86
CA PHE A 329 -0.97 -22.02 -13.87
C PHE A 329 -1.20 -23.41 -13.25
N ALA A 330 -0.29 -23.86 -12.39
CA ALA A 330 -0.36 -25.18 -11.76
C ALA A 330 -1.59 -25.29 -10.84
N TYR A 331 -1.94 -24.19 -10.15
CA TYR A 331 -3.17 -24.14 -9.35
C TYR A 331 -4.44 -24.24 -10.22
N ALA A 332 -4.45 -23.57 -11.37
CA ALA A 332 -5.57 -23.58 -12.31
C ALA A 332 -5.73 -24.94 -13.01
N ASP A 333 -4.63 -25.50 -13.53
CA ASP A 333 -4.61 -26.78 -14.25
C ASP A 333 -3.26 -27.51 -14.10
N GLU A 334 -3.26 -28.61 -13.35
CA GLU A 334 -2.07 -29.43 -13.10
C GLU A 334 -1.58 -30.17 -14.35
N GLU A 335 -2.41 -30.28 -15.40
CA GLU A 335 -1.99 -30.88 -16.67
C GLU A 335 -1.09 -29.94 -17.49
N LEU A 336 -1.19 -28.61 -17.28
CA LEU A 336 -0.38 -27.61 -17.99
C LEU A 336 1.01 -27.46 -17.38
N VAL A 337 1.10 -27.42 -16.05
CA VAL A 337 2.36 -27.30 -15.32
C VAL A 337 2.44 -28.42 -14.30
N LYS A 338 3.31 -29.40 -14.58
CA LYS A 338 3.48 -30.58 -13.72
C LYS A 338 4.07 -30.21 -12.36
N PRO A 339 3.48 -30.69 -11.26
CA PRO A 339 3.87 -30.25 -9.93
C PRO A 339 5.36 -30.42 -9.57
N VAL A 340 5.89 -31.64 -9.73
CA VAL A 340 7.26 -32.01 -9.34
C VAL A 340 8.33 -31.15 -10.04
N GLY A 341 8.10 -30.76 -11.30
CA GLY A 341 9.06 -29.94 -12.04
C GLY A 341 9.08 -28.46 -11.64
N LEU A 342 8.00 -27.98 -11.01
CA LEU A 342 7.90 -26.62 -10.49
C LEU A 342 8.49 -26.55 -9.07
N GLU A 343 8.26 -27.57 -8.25
CA GLU A 343 8.83 -27.73 -6.90
C GLU A 343 10.36 -27.59 -6.91
N GLU A 344 11.06 -28.46 -7.64
CA GLU A 344 12.54 -28.47 -7.70
C GLU A 344 13.11 -27.10 -8.13
N ARG A 345 12.42 -26.39 -9.03
CA ARG A 345 12.85 -25.07 -9.52
C ARG A 345 12.65 -23.98 -8.48
N LEU A 346 11.53 -24.00 -7.76
CA LEU A 346 11.26 -23.03 -6.70
C LEU A 346 12.24 -23.23 -5.55
N GLU A 347 12.55 -24.47 -5.18
CA GLU A 347 13.55 -24.78 -4.15
C GLU A 347 14.96 -24.35 -4.56
N GLU A 348 15.38 -24.63 -5.80
CA GLU A 348 16.67 -24.16 -6.32
C GLU A 348 16.79 -22.64 -6.24
N MET A 349 15.73 -21.93 -6.66
CA MET A 349 15.65 -20.48 -6.62
C MET A 349 15.70 -19.93 -5.19
N PHE A 350 14.89 -20.46 -4.27
CA PHE A 350 14.87 -20.00 -2.87
C PHE A 350 16.17 -20.29 -2.13
N SER A 351 16.95 -21.27 -2.59
CA SER A 351 18.27 -21.62 -2.04
C SER A 351 19.42 -20.75 -2.57
N ASN A 352 19.19 -19.93 -3.59
CA ASN A 352 20.23 -19.12 -4.23
C ASN A 352 20.41 -17.77 -3.54
N ASP A 353 21.62 -17.22 -3.59
CA ASP A 353 21.94 -15.89 -3.03
C ASP A 353 21.37 -14.74 -3.89
N LYS A 354 20.87 -15.05 -5.10
CA LYS A 354 20.28 -14.07 -6.01
C LYS A 354 18.78 -13.98 -5.78
N LYS A 355 18.33 -12.88 -5.15
CA LYS A 355 16.90 -12.59 -4.99
C LYS A 355 16.21 -12.48 -6.36
N GLU A 356 15.26 -13.36 -6.63
CA GLU A 356 14.41 -13.34 -7.83
C GLU A 356 13.12 -12.53 -7.60
N LEU A 357 12.46 -12.13 -8.69
CA LEU A 357 11.28 -11.25 -8.66
C LEU A 357 10.11 -11.81 -7.84
N ILE A 358 9.92 -13.12 -7.89
CA ILE A 358 8.87 -13.84 -7.17
C ILE A 358 9.05 -13.76 -5.65
N GLU A 359 10.28 -13.68 -5.14
CA GLU A 359 10.55 -13.56 -3.70
C GLU A 359 10.09 -12.22 -3.11
N GLY A 360 9.92 -11.19 -3.95
CA GLY A 360 9.34 -9.90 -3.55
C GLY A 360 7.82 -9.84 -3.72
N ASN A 361 7.18 -10.90 -4.22
CA ASN A 361 5.74 -10.91 -4.47
C ASN A 361 5.00 -11.82 -3.48
N ILE A 362 4.46 -11.22 -2.42
CA ILE A 362 3.60 -11.92 -1.45
C ILE A 362 2.47 -12.69 -2.14
N TYR A 363 1.78 -12.06 -3.07
CA TYR A 363 0.62 -12.67 -3.73
C TYR A 363 1.01 -13.94 -4.50
N GLU A 364 2.12 -13.93 -5.24
CA GLU A 364 2.59 -15.13 -5.96
C GLU A 364 3.09 -16.21 -4.99
N LEU A 365 3.80 -15.83 -3.92
CA LEU A 365 4.26 -16.79 -2.90
C LEU A 365 3.08 -17.49 -2.22
N LEU A 366 2.02 -16.73 -1.89
CA LEU A 366 0.77 -17.30 -1.36
C LEU A 366 0.07 -18.19 -2.39
N MET A 367 0.09 -17.85 -3.68
CA MET A 367 -0.40 -18.72 -4.75
C MET A 367 0.41 -20.02 -4.87
N CYS A 368 1.73 -19.97 -4.73
CA CYS A 368 2.59 -21.15 -4.68
C CYS A 368 2.25 -22.05 -3.51
N ASN A 369 1.93 -21.49 -2.34
CA ASN A 369 1.48 -22.28 -1.20
C ASN A 369 0.12 -22.96 -1.48
N LEU A 370 -0.85 -22.23 -2.05
CA LEU A 370 -2.15 -22.83 -2.43
C LEU A 370 -1.98 -23.98 -3.42
N TYR A 371 -1.09 -23.80 -4.40
CA TYR A 371 -0.70 -24.86 -5.33
C TYR A 371 -0.07 -26.05 -4.60
N ALA A 372 0.92 -25.83 -3.73
CA ALA A 372 1.61 -26.89 -2.99
C ALA A 372 0.64 -27.72 -2.15
N LYS A 373 -0.29 -27.05 -1.45
CA LYS A 373 -1.37 -27.71 -0.68
C LYS A 373 -2.28 -28.54 -1.58
N LYS A 374 -2.72 -28.00 -2.73
CA LYS A 374 -3.58 -28.71 -3.69
C LYS A 374 -2.89 -29.96 -4.25
N ALA A 375 -1.60 -29.86 -4.56
CA ALA A 375 -0.78 -30.95 -5.09
C ALA A 375 -0.25 -31.91 -4.01
N ASN A 376 -0.48 -31.61 -2.73
CA ASN A 376 0.05 -32.36 -1.58
C ASN A 376 1.58 -32.53 -1.64
N ILE A 377 2.29 -31.43 -1.89
CA ILE A 377 3.75 -31.32 -1.88
C ILE A 377 4.19 -30.24 -0.88
N GLU A 378 5.46 -30.28 -0.49
CA GLU A 378 6.09 -29.30 0.38
C GLU A 378 7.20 -28.61 -0.43
N ILE A 379 7.27 -27.28 -0.42
CA ILE A 379 8.30 -26.52 -1.14
C ILE A 379 9.25 -25.93 -0.10
N ASN A 380 10.44 -26.49 0.01
CA ASN A 380 11.41 -26.05 1.01
C ASN A 380 11.76 -24.57 0.85
N GLY A 381 11.66 -23.81 1.94
CA GLY A 381 11.99 -22.39 2.00
C GLY A 381 10.86 -21.43 1.61
N LEU A 382 9.71 -21.92 1.13
CA LEU A 382 8.57 -21.08 0.75
C LEU A 382 8.07 -20.22 1.93
N ASP A 383 7.86 -20.81 3.10
CA ASP A 383 7.36 -20.10 4.29
C ASP A 383 8.32 -18.98 4.72
N ASN A 384 9.63 -19.24 4.68
CA ASN A 384 10.64 -18.22 4.99
C ASN A 384 10.55 -17.04 4.00
N LYS A 385 10.28 -17.31 2.71
CA LYS A 385 10.13 -16.26 1.70
C LYS A 385 8.84 -15.48 1.87
N ILE A 386 7.75 -16.14 2.26
CA ILE A 386 6.50 -15.46 2.63
C ILE A 386 6.78 -14.50 3.79
N LEU A 387 7.46 -14.95 4.84
CA LEU A 387 7.82 -14.13 6.01
C LEU A 387 8.72 -12.94 5.62
N GLU A 388 9.80 -13.18 4.86
CA GLU A 388 10.68 -12.10 4.37
C GLU A 388 9.91 -11.06 3.52
N ALA A 389 8.99 -11.52 2.68
CA ALA A 389 8.16 -10.65 1.86
C ALA A 389 7.17 -9.85 2.71
N LEU A 390 6.55 -10.46 3.74
CA LEU A 390 5.66 -9.78 4.68
C LEU A 390 6.38 -8.72 5.50
N GLU A 391 7.56 -9.02 6.04
CA GLU A 391 8.38 -8.07 6.80
C GLU A 391 8.71 -6.83 5.97
N SER A 392 8.96 -7.00 4.67
CA SER A 392 9.30 -5.92 3.76
C SER A 392 8.11 -5.17 3.17
N ASN A 393 6.88 -5.64 3.35
CA ASN A 393 5.68 -5.04 2.75
C ASN A 393 4.57 -4.79 3.78
N THR A 394 4.89 -4.78 5.08
CA THR A 394 3.92 -4.48 6.14
C THR A 394 4.11 -3.06 6.64
N ILE A 395 2.99 -2.37 6.88
CA ILE A 395 2.96 -1.16 7.68
C ILE A 395 2.13 -1.38 8.95
N ASN A 396 2.55 -0.72 10.03
CA ASN A 396 1.84 -0.73 11.29
C ASN A 396 1.20 0.65 11.54
N VAL A 397 -0.12 0.67 11.70
CA VAL A 397 -0.90 1.91 11.96
C VAL A 397 -1.86 1.69 13.11
N ASP A 398 -1.69 2.48 14.18
CA ASP A 398 -2.53 2.43 15.40
C ASP A 398 -2.63 1.02 16.02
N GLY A 399 -1.56 0.22 15.91
CA GLY A 399 -1.51 -1.15 16.41
C GLY A 399 -2.17 -2.21 15.52
N ASN A 400 -2.57 -1.84 14.30
CA ASN A 400 -3.01 -2.75 13.25
C ASN A 400 -1.91 -2.93 12.22
N SER A 401 -1.85 -4.09 11.58
CA SER A 401 -0.88 -4.41 10.53
C SER A 401 -1.57 -4.53 9.17
N PHE A 402 -0.93 -4.02 8.12
CA PHE A 402 -1.46 -4.04 6.76
C PHE A 402 -0.36 -4.38 5.76
N ILE A 403 -0.63 -5.33 4.88
CA ILE A 403 0.19 -5.59 3.70
C ILE A 403 -0.06 -4.47 2.68
N VAL A 404 1.01 -3.87 2.20
CA VAL A 404 1.01 -2.78 1.22
C VAL A 404 2.00 -3.08 0.10
N ARG A 405 1.79 -2.44 -1.05
CA ARG A 405 2.68 -2.56 -2.21
C ARG A 405 3.30 -1.20 -2.52
N LYS A 406 4.56 -1.21 -2.93
CA LYS A 406 5.24 -0.04 -3.51
C LYS A 406 5.11 -0.08 -5.03
N LEU A 407 4.74 1.05 -5.62
CA LEU A 407 4.67 1.26 -7.07
C LEU A 407 5.49 2.50 -7.41
N SER A 408 6.61 2.38 -8.11
CA SER A 408 7.27 3.57 -8.66
C SER A 408 6.59 3.99 -9.95
N VAL A 409 6.21 5.25 -10.00
CA VAL A 409 5.75 5.93 -11.21
C VAL A 409 6.94 6.66 -11.79
N VAL A 410 7.33 6.26 -12.99
CA VAL A 410 8.32 6.97 -13.80
C VAL A 410 7.57 8.02 -14.60
N ASP A 411 7.89 9.31 -14.38
CA ASP A 411 7.36 10.38 -15.23
C ASP A 411 8.12 10.34 -16.56
N ASP A 412 7.39 10.14 -17.67
CA ASP A 412 7.94 10.06 -19.04
C ASP A 412 8.77 11.32 -19.42
N GLY A 413 8.63 12.42 -18.68
CA GLY A 413 9.35 13.68 -18.91
C GLY A 413 10.66 13.87 -18.15
N ASP A 414 10.91 13.14 -17.05
CA ASP A 414 12.11 13.33 -16.23
C ASP A 414 12.54 12.00 -15.58
N ALA A 415 13.51 11.33 -16.21
CA ALA A 415 14.07 10.05 -15.79
C ALA A 415 14.74 10.08 -14.39
N THR A 416 14.72 11.23 -13.71
CA THR A 416 15.26 11.41 -12.36
C THR A 416 14.21 11.54 -11.26
N SER A 417 12.92 11.71 -11.59
CA SER A 417 11.85 11.75 -10.59
C SER A 417 11.06 10.44 -10.57
N ASN A 418 11.49 9.50 -9.73
CA ASN A 418 10.67 8.34 -9.36
C ASN A 418 9.72 8.77 -8.24
N LEU A 419 8.42 8.80 -8.53
CA LEU A 419 7.41 8.96 -7.48
C LEU A 419 7.03 7.57 -6.98
N ASP A 420 7.43 7.26 -5.74
CA ASP A 420 7.02 6.03 -5.07
C ASP A 420 5.63 6.20 -4.46
N LEU A 421 4.66 5.44 -4.96
CA LEU A 421 3.31 5.39 -4.47
C LEU A 421 3.09 4.08 -3.70
N VAL A 422 2.58 4.18 -2.47
CA VAL A 422 2.21 2.99 -1.71
C VAL A 422 0.72 2.75 -1.81
N VAL A 423 0.36 1.50 -2.07
CA VAL A 423 -1.02 1.06 -2.21
C VAL A 423 -1.30 -0.01 -1.18
N TYR A 424 -2.31 0.24 -0.35
CA TYR A 424 -2.98 -0.83 0.36
C TYR A 424 -3.87 -1.60 -0.61
N ASN A 425 -3.75 -2.93 -0.62
CA ASN A 425 -4.64 -3.82 -1.33
C ASN A 425 -5.21 -4.86 -0.36
N LEU A 426 -6.54 -4.87 -0.25
CA LEU A 426 -7.26 -5.80 0.61
C LEU A 426 -7.05 -7.26 0.19
N LEU A 427 -6.85 -7.51 -1.10
CA LEU A 427 -6.65 -8.86 -1.64
C LEU A 427 -5.50 -9.59 -0.96
N ASP A 428 -4.35 -8.92 -0.77
CA ASP A 428 -3.16 -9.52 -0.15
C ASP A 428 -3.40 -9.85 1.32
N ASN A 429 -4.06 -8.92 2.02
CA ASN A 429 -4.38 -9.08 3.43
C ASN A 429 -5.35 -10.24 3.66
N LEU A 430 -6.38 -10.39 2.82
CA LEU A 430 -7.31 -11.51 2.89
C LEU A 430 -6.64 -12.83 2.54
N MET A 431 -5.78 -12.85 1.51
CA MET A 431 -5.05 -14.07 1.16
C MET A 431 -4.08 -14.50 2.26
N TYR A 432 -3.39 -13.56 2.89
CA TYR A 432 -2.51 -13.85 4.02
C TYR A 432 -3.29 -14.36 5.24
N LEU A 433 -4.39 -13.72 5.62
CA LEU A 433 -5.23 -14.18 6.73
C LEU A 433 -5.82 -15.57 6.47
N LEU A 434 -6.20 -15.88 5.22
CA LEU A 434 -6.64 -17.22 4.82
C LEU A 434 -5.51 -18.24 4.85
N TYR A 435 -4.29 -17.84 4.50
CA TYR A 435 -3.10 -18.69 4.60
C TYR A 435 -2.85 -19.10 6.05
N GLU A 436 -2.84 -18.14 6.97
CA GLU A 436 -2.64 -18.37 8.41
C GLU A 436 -3.79 -19.16 9.06
N ALA A 437 -5.02 -18.99 8.59
CA ALA A 437 -6.18 -19.69 9.14
C ALA A 437 -6.24 -21.19 8.78
N GLN A 438 -5.38 -21.67 7.88
CA GLN A 438 -5.36 -23.06 7.43
C GLN A 438 -4.51 -23.99 8.31
N ASP A 439 -3.74 -23.43 9.24
CA ASP A 439 -2.91 -24.14 10.21
C ASP A 439 -3.61 -24.19 11.59
#